data_AF-F0GKC5-F1
#
_entry.id   AF-F0GKC5-F1
#
_cell.length_a   1.000
_cell.length_b   1.000
_cell.length_c   1.000
_cell.angle_alpha   90.00
_cell.angle_beta   90.00
_cell.angle_gamma   90.00
#
_symmetry.space_group_name_H-M   'P 1'
#
loop_
_entity.id
_entity.type
_entity.pdbx_description
1 polymer ?
#
loop_
_entity_poly.entity_id
_entity_poly.type
_entity_poly.pdbx_seq_one_letter_code
_entity_poly.pdbx_strand_id
1 'polypeptide(L)'
;MTTPATPATDLHDRLDALARRVAALDAERAVRATMTRYMALCDVPEDAGDGPDLAGLFTADAVWEGIGPQYARKFGRLEGTDAIVAMLRRYLP
;
A
#
# COMPACT_ATOMS: atom_id res chain seq x y z
N MET A 1 17.51 -42.11 14.72
CA MET A 1 16.17 -42.72 14.66
C MET A 1 15.18 -41.58 14.51
N THR A 2 14.89 -41.18 13.27
CA THR A 2 13.97 -40.07 12.98
C THR A 2 12.57 -40.66 12.85
N THR A 3 11.73 -40.42 13.84
CA THR A 3 10.32 -40.81 13.79
C THR A 3 9.67 -40.12 12.58
N PRO A 4 9.02 -40.85 11.65
CA PRO A 4 8.31 -40.20 10.56
C PRO A 4 7.13 -39.39 11.14
N ALA A 5 7.01 -38.14 10.73
CA ALA A 5 5.86 -37.31 11.06
C ALA A 5 4.57 -37.98 10.56
N THR A 6 3.52 -37.94 11.37
CA THR A 6 2.22 -38.55 11.06
C THR A 6 1.62 -37.89 9.80
N PRO A 7 1.00 -38.64 8.87
CA PRO A 7 0.49 -38.09 7.59
C PRO A 7 -0.52 -36.94 7.74
N ALA A 8 -1.21 -36.85 8.87
CA ALA A 8 -2.11 -35.73 9.18
C ALA A 8 -1.37 -34.42 9.47
N THR A 9 -0.16 -34.50 10.04
CA THR A 9 0.71 -33.35 10.30
C THR A 9 1.28 -32.81 8.99
N ASP A 10 1.71 -33.69 8.06
CA ASP A 10 2.16 -33.29 6.72
C ASP A 10 1.07 -32.55 5.93
N LEU A 11 -0.18 -33.03 5.99
CA LEU A 11 -1.29 -32.35 5.32
C LEU A 11 -1.60 -30.98 5.93
N HIS A 12 -1.61 -30.86 7.27
CA HIS A 12 -1.80 -29.57 7.95
C HIS A 12 -0.67 -28.59 7.61
N ASP A 13 0.58 -29.04 7.66
CA ASP A 13 1.74 -28.21 7.33
C ASP A 13 1.68 -27.69 5.88
N ARG A 14 1.22 -28.54 4.95
CA ARG A 14 1.03 -28.17 3.55
C ARG A 14 -0.13 -27.20 3.35
N LEU A 15 -1.25 -27.38 4.07
CA LEU A 15 -2.36 -26.43 4.06
C LEU A 15 -1.94 -25.07 4.61
N ASP A 16 -1.17 -25.05 5.70
CA ASP A 16 -0.64 -23.81 6.27
C ASP A 16 0.36 -23.13 5.32
N ALA A 17 1.18 -23.91 4.62
CA ALA A 17 2.08 -23.37 3.59
C ALA A 17 1.31 -22.75 2.43
N LEU A 18 0.22 -23.38 1.98
CA LEU A 18 -0.65 -22.83 0.94
C LEU A 18 -1.38 -21.58 1.43
N ALA A 19 -1.91 -21.59 2.66
CA ALA A 19 -2.58 -20.43 3.26
C ALA A 19 -1.65 -19.22 3.35
N ARG A 20 -0.40 -19.42 3.79
CA ARG A 20 0.63 -18.36 3.80
C ARG A 20 0.92 -17.83 2.39
N ARG A 21 1.00 -18.71 1.39
CA ARG A 21 1.26 -18.30 0.01
C ARG A 21 0.08 -17.52 -0.58
N VAL A 22 -1.15 -17.94 -0.32
CA VAL A 22 -2.36 -17.21 -0.74
C VAL A 22 -2.40 -15.83 -0.08
N ALA A 23 -2.17 -15.75 1.24
CA ALA A 23 -2.13 -14.48 1.95
C ALA A 23 -1.06 -13.52 1.38
N ALA A 24 0.11 -14.03 0.99
CA ALA A 24 1.14 -13.23 0.32
C ALA A 24 0.68 -12.71 -1.05
N LEU A 25 0.05 -13.55 -1.87
CA LEU A 25 -0.47 -13.16 -3.18
C LEU A 25 -1.62 -12.14 -3.07
N ASP A 26 -2.49 -12.29 -2.07
CA ASP A 26 -3.56 -11.33 -1.80
C ASP A 26 -2.99 -9.98 -1.35
N ALA A 27 -1.94 -9.98 -0.53
CA ALA A 27 -1.23 -8.77 -0.13
C ALA A 27 -0.56 -8.07 -1.34
N GLU A 28 0.12 -8.82 -2.22
CA GLU A 28 0.69 -8.29 -3.46
C GLU A 28 -0.38 -7.67 -4.36
N ARG A 29 -1.54 -8.33 -4.50
CA ARG A 29 -2.68 -7.82 -5.26
C ARG A 29 -3.21 -6.52 -4.66
N ALA A 30 -3.34 -6.45 -3.33
CA ALA A 30 -3.80 -5.26 -2.62
C ALA A 30 -2.84 -4.08 -2.83
N VAL A 31 -1.53 -4.28 -2.67
CA VAL A 31 -0.51 -3.25 -2.90
C VAL A 31 -0.58 -2.73 -4.34
N ARG A 32 -0.69 -3.63 -5.33
CA ARG A 32 -0.82 -3.25 -6.74
C ARG A 32 -2.06 -2.40 -6.98
N ALA A 33 -3.20 -2.81 -6.44
CA ALA A 33 -4.45 -2.07 -6.57
C ALA A 33 -4.36 -0.66 -5.96
N THR A 34 -3.75 -0.54 -4.78
CA THR A 34 -3.51 0.75 -4.11
C THR A 34 -2.63 1.67 -4.97
N MET A 35 -1.51 1.16 -5.51
CA MET A 35 -0.61 1.94 -6.34
C MET A 35 -1.25 2.34 -7.68
N THR A 36 -1.99 1.44 -8.33
CA THR A 36 -2.74 1.77 -9.56
C THR A 36 -3.77 2.86 -9.31
N ARG A 37 -4.49 2.81 -8.18
CA ARG A 37 -5.43 3.86 -7.78
C ARG A 37 -4.73 5.18 -7.48
N TYR A 38 -3.59 5.16 -6.79
CA TYR A 38 -2.79 6.35 -6.54
C TYR A 38 -2.38 7.04 -7.84
N MET A 39 -1.82 6.29 -8.80
CA MET A 39 -1.40 6.84 -10.10
C MET A 39 -2.60 7.41 -10.87
N ALA A 40 -3.73 6.69 -10.90
CA ALA A 40 -4.94 7.17 -11.56
C ALA A 40 -5.46 8.49 -10.95
N LEU A 41 -5.45 8.63 -9.62
CA LEU A 41 -5.87 9.86 -8.95
C LEU A 41 -4.88 11.02 -9.12
N CYS A 42 -3.61 10.71 -9.41
CA CYS A 42 -2.59 11.73 -9.67
C CYS A 42 -2.53 12.20 -11.13
N ASP A 43 -3.01 11.38 -12.07
CA ASP A 43 -2.91 11.64 -13.51
C ASP A 43 -4.23 12.12 -14.15
N VAL A 44 -5.37 11.97 -13.49
CA VAL A 44 -6.71 12.29 -14.05
C VAL A 44 -7.15 13.71 -13.63
N PRO A 45 -7.74 14.53 -14.53
CA PRO A 45 -8.26 15.86 -14.23
C PRO A 45 -9.28 15.88 -13.07
N GLU A 46 -9.29 16.96 -12.26
CA GLU A 46 -10.21 17.18 -11.13
C GLU A 46 -11.70 16.88 -11.43
N ASP A 47 -12.15 17.05 -12.67
CA ASP A 47 -13.56 16.88 -13.10
C ASP A 47 -14.01 15.43 -13.37
N ALA A 48 -13.22 14.41 -13.04
CA ALA A 48 -13.55 12.99 -13.31
C ALA A 48 -14.65 12.37 -12.40
N GLY A 49 -15.39 13.18 -11.64
CA GLY A 49 -16.58 12.77 -10.88
C GLY A 49 -16.31 12.33 -9.43
N ASP A 50 -17.30 11.67 -8.81
CA ASP A 50 -17.29 11.11 -7.42
C ASP A 50 -16.34 9.91 -7.29
N GLY A 51 -15.11 10.07 -7.78
CA GLY A 51 -14.08 9.07 -7.75
C GLY A 51 -13.61 8.77 -6.32
N PRO A 52 -12.94 7.64 -6.12
CA PRO A 52 -12.45 7.25 -4.80
C PRO A 52 -11.41 8.26 -4.25
N ASP A 53 -11.65 8.85 -3.08
CA ASP A 53 -10.78 9.93 -2.52
C ASP A 53 -9.35 9.46 -2.22
N LEU A 54 -8.39 10.38 -2.40
CA LEU A 54 -6.97 10.25 -2.08
C LEU A 54 -6.74 9.92 -0.59
N ALA A 55 -7.59 10.44 0.30
CA ALA A 55 -7.49 10.18 1.74
C ALA A 55 -7.52 8.67 2.06
N GLY A 56 -8.28 7.89 1.30
CA GLY A 56 -8.39 6.44 1.49
C GLY A 56 -7.14 5.64 1.12
N LEU A 57 -6.09 6.28 0.60
CA LEU A 57 -4.81 5.64 0.26
C LEU A 57 -3.78 5.70 1.39
N PHE A 58 -4.01 6.51 2.41
CA PHE A 58 -3.03 6.77 3.48
C PHE A 58 -3.54 6.30 4.84
N THR A 59 -2.64 5.71 5.63
CA THR A 59 -2.90 5.42 7.03
C THR A 59 -2.83 6.71 7.86
N ALA A 60 -3.46 6.71 9.03
CA ALA A 60 -3.49 7.88 9.92
C ALA A 60 -2.08 8.36 10.36
N ASP A 61 -1.11 7.45 10.37
CA ASP A 61 0.30 7.66 10.71
C ASP A 61 1.23 7.72 9.48
N ALA A 62 0.66 7.84 8.27
CA ALA A 62 1.45 7.89 7.04
C ALA A 62 2.45 9.05 7.08
N VAL A 63 3.66 8.79 6.57
CA VAL A 63 4.73 9.78 6.45
C VAL A 63 5.04 9.98 4.97
N TRP A 64 4.98 11.23 4.53
CA TRP A 64 5.47 11.64 3.22
C TRP A 64 6.72 12.49 3.39
N GLU A 65 7.86 11.99 2.92
CA GLU A 65 9.15 12.66 3.12
C GLU A 65 9.96 12.71 1.83
N GLY A 66 10.43 13.91 1.47
CA GLY A 66 11.42 14.08 0.42
C GLY A 66 12.80 13.68 0.93
N ILE A 67 13.38 12.60 0.40
CA ILE A 67 14.70 12.11 0.84
C ILE A 67 15.84 12.76 0.04
N GLY A 68 16.90 13.16 0.75
CA GLY A 68 18.11 13.75 0.17
C GLY A 68 18.06 15.28 0.03
N PRO A 69 19.19 15.95 -0.25
CA PRO A 69 19.33 17.41 -0.08
C PRO A 69 18.35 18.24 -0.93
N GLN A 70 18.02 17.74 -2.12
CA GLN A 70 17.14 18.42 -3.06
C GLN A 70 15.67 18.26 -2.66
N TYR A 71 15.24 17.04 -2.34
CA TYR A 71 13.84 16.75 -2.04
C TYR A 71 13.45 17.10 -0.60
N ALA A 72 14.36 16.97 0.37
CA ALA A 72 14.12 17.37 1.75
C ALA A 72 13.82 18.87 1.87
N ARG A 73 14.52 19.72 1.09
CA ARG A 73 14.23 21.16 1.06
C ARG A 73 12.92 21.50 0.35
N LYS A 74 12.58 20.77 -0.71
CA LYS A 74 11.41 21.06 -1.56
C LYS A 74 10.10 20.55 -0.95
N PHE A 75 10.10 19.33 -0.43
CA PHE A 75 8.91 18.63 0.03
C PHE A 75 8.86 18.47 1.55
N GLY A 76 10.02 18.52 2.22
CA GLY A 76 10.09 18.35 3.67
C GLY A 76 9.57 16.98 4.11
N ARG A 77 9.00 16.95 5.31
CA ARG A 77 8.34 15.80 5.92
C ARG A 77 6.93 16.20 6.34
N LEU A 78 5.95 15.39 5.95
CA LEU A 78 4.55 15.53 6.31
C LEU A 78 4.10 14.25 6.99
N GLU A 79 3.26 14.38 8.01
CA GLU A 79 2.73 13.25 8.78
C GLU A 79 1.20 13.35 8.83
N GLY A 80 0.56 12.21 8.64
CA GLY A 80 -0.89 12.06 8.64
C GLY A 80 -1.55 12.32 7.30
N THR A 81 -2.68 11.63 7.08
CA THR A 81 -3.47 11.67 5.85
C THR A 81 -3.81 13.11 5.42
N ASP A 82 -4.31 13.95 6.33
CA ASP A 82 -4.77 15.31 6.00
C ASP A 82 -3.64 16.19 5.45
N ALA A 83 -2.47 16.15 6.08
CA ALA A 83 -1.31 16.94 5.66
C ALA A 83 -0.81 16.51 4.27
N ILE A 84 -0.79 15.19 4.02
CA ILE A 84 -0.36 14.61 2.75
C ILE A 84 -1.35 14.97 1.64
N VAL A 85 -2.65 14.78 1.86
CA VAL A 85 -3.70 15.09 0.87
C VAL A 85 -3.72 16.58 0.54
N ALA A 86 -3.59 17.45 1.54
CA ALA A 86 -3.51 18.90 1.33
C ALA A 86 -2.29 19.32 0.50
N MET A 87 -1.17 18.62 0.63
CA MET A 87 0.01 18.85 -0.20
C MET A 87 -0.21 18.35 -1.63
N LEU A 88 -0.72 17.14 -1.81
CA LEU A 88 -0.95 16.55 -3.14
C LEU A 88 -1.89 17.39 -3.98
N ARG A 89 -3.00 17.88 -3.41
CA ARG A 89 -3.96 18.77 -4.09
C ARG A 89 -3.34 20.06 -4.66
N ARG A 90 -2.16 20.48 -4.20
CA ARG A 90 -1.45 21.66 -4.79
C ARG A 90 -0.80 21.35 -6.13
N TYR A 91 -0.65 20.07 -6.47
CA TYR A 91 0.04 19.58 -7.66
C TYR A 91 -0.87 18.79 -8.61
N LEU A 92 -2.10 18.49 -8.19
CA LEU A 92 -3.09 17.83 -9.03
C LEU A 92 -3.69 18.83 -10.05
N PRO A 93 -4.07 18.34 -11.23
CA PRO A 93 -4.63 19.16 -12.32
C PRO A 93 -6.03 19.71 -12.04
#